data_AF-K5WYH8-F1
#
_entry.id   AF-K5WYH8-F1
#
_cell.length_a   1.000
_cell.length_b   1.000
_cell.length_c   1.000
_cell.angle_alpha   90.00
_cell.angle_beta   90.00
_cell.angle_gamma   90.00
#
_symmetry.space_group_name_H-M   'P 1'
#
loop_
_entity.id
_entity.type
_entity.pdbx_description
1 polymer ?
#
loop_
_entity_poly.entity_id
_entity_poly.type
_entity_poly.pdbx_seq_one_letter_code
_entity_poly.pdbx_strand_id
1 'polypeptide(L)'
;MALPDTPDDIMSAKELANLLGRELVQAKGRILGLEKQLQDKNRALKQLQAKQPDKRAPRIPDNVAELQKEIDRYKETEAKLQNKVKGLKGQVAQMVDKDKKIKSLKDQVANLRSQQERAREEAERSKTMYIEEKQIREELLKTIEGKEKSTGKWDDILSTMAALPFCSARPEHRTLAPVAKVGVQLCQYLRSDPRTREYADAILFMPGQMTWCPSARGHHHALAFAPTHIFDTQSRRWEKKIVMEQLFGRTLELFFQEKTDVLYAGTYKCLRLKSSKIDSWPGSEIEGLLPYNMAGIALSDDFTNAPCSSVHKSTISKLYHDRVLPLECMGLQCVGFKQEFYESLVARHHSNLPAKRRRQSENVIERSADKKTRR
;
A
#
# COMPACT_ATOMS: atom_id res chain seq x y z
N MET A 1 15.22 -20.99 44.99
CA MET A 1 16.60 -20.45 44.93
C MET A 1 16.53 -19.09 44.26
N ALA A 2 16.67 -18.02 45.03
CA ALA A 2 16.62 -16.65 44.51
C ALA A 2 17.91 -16.35 43.74
N LEU A 3 17.79 -15.89 42.50
CA LEU A 3 18.91 -15.40 41.69
C LEU A 3 19.17 -13.93 42.06
N PRO A 4 20.43 -13.50 42.19
CA PRO A 4 20.77 -12.10 42.46
C PRO A 4 20.43 -11.24 41.23
N ASP A 5 19.50 -10.29 41.39
CA ASP A 5 18.85 -9.56 40.30
C ASP A 5 19.18 -8.05 40.29
N THR A 6 20.21 -7.62 41.03
CA THR A 6 20.58 -6.20 41.13
C THR A 6 21.91 -5.88 40.42
N PRO A 7 22.00 -4.79 39.63
CA PRO A 7 23.23 -4.33 39.00
C PRO A 7 24.39 -4.06 39.98
N ASP A 8 24.09 -3.88 41.26
CA ASP A 8 25.07 -3.64 42.32
C ASP A 8 25.96 -4.86 42.62
N ASP A 9 25.49 -6.08 42.34
CA ASP A 9 26.26 -7.31 42.60
C ASP A 9 27.42 -7.51 41.59
N ILE A 10 27.30 -6.98 40.37
CA ILE A 10 28.34 -7.06 39.34
C ILE A 10 29.48 -6.07 39.62
N MET A 11 29.16 -4.87 40.13
CA MET A 11 30.17 -3.91 40.60
C MET A 11 30.96 -4.49 41.77
N SER A 12 30.28 -5.13 42.72
CA SER A 12 30.89 -5.78 43.88
C SER A 12 31.91 -6.87 43.49
N ALA A 13 31.60 -7.71 42.50
CA ALA A 13 32.53 -8.76 42.04
C ALA A 13 33.79 -8.20 41.34
N LYS A 14 33.65 -7.13 40.56
CA LYS A 14 34.78 -6.46 39.89
C LYS A 14 35.68 -5.74 40.90
N GLU A 15 35.09 -5.08 41.89
CA GLU A 15 35.80 -4.45 42.99
C GLU A 15 36.55 -5.47 43.85
N LEU A 16 35.93 -6.60 44.16
CA LEU A 16 36.56 -7.71 44.88
C LEU A 16 37.74 -8.31 44.10
N ALA A 17 37.60 -8.50 42.79
CA ALA A 17 38.69 -8.98 41.94
C ALA A 17 39.87 -7.99 41.89
N ASN A 18 39.59 -6.69 41.87
CA ASN A 18 40.62 -5.65 41.93
C ASN A 18 41.32 -5.61 43.28
N LEU A 19 40.57 -5.78 44.39
CA LEU A 19 41.12 -5.84 45.74
C LEU A 19 42.09 -7.03 45.89
N LEU A 20 41.64 -8.23 45.51
CA LEU A 20 42.47 -9.44 45.53
C LEU A 20 43.70 -9.33 44.60
N GLY A 21 43.57 -8.63 43.47
CA GLY A 21 44.68 -8.33 42.58
C GLY A 21 45.76 -7.47 43.24
N ARG A 22 45.36 -6.44 44.01
CA ARG A 22 46.29 -5.60 44.78
C ARG A 22 46.98 -6.39 45.89
N GLU A 23 46.24 -7.22 46.63
CA GLU A 23 46.81 -8.08 47.68
C GLU A 23 47.84 -9.07 47.11
N LEU A 24 47.56 -9.67 45.95
CA LEU A 24 48.51 -10.55 45.27
C LEU A 24 49.81 -9.84 44.88
N VAL A 25 49.73 -8.62 44.36
CA VAL A 25 50.91 -7.79 44.03
C VAL A 25 51.71 -7.48 45.29
N GLN A 26 51.03 -7.16 46.39
CA GLN A 26 51.69 -6.86 47.66
C GLN A 26 52.38 -8.09 48.25
N ALA A 27 51.75 -9.27 48.17
CA ALA A 27 52.33 -10.55 48.59
C ALA A 27 53.60 -10.89 47.78
N LYS A 28 53.57 -10.72 46.45
CA LYS A 28 54.76 -10.89 45.58
C LYS A 28 55.90 -9.97 45.97
N GLY A 29 55.60 -8.70 46.27
CA GLY A 29 56.60 -7.75 46.74
C GLY A 29 57.29 -8.19 48.04
N ARG A 30 56.53 -8.75 48.99
CA ARG A 30 57.08 -9.29 50.24
C ARG A 30 57.98 -10.50 50.01
N ILE A 31 57.59 -11.43 49.13
CA ILE A 31 58.38 -12.62 48.79
C ILE A 31 59.74 -12.20 48.19
N LEU A 32 59.75 -11.28 47.22
CA LEU A 32 60.99 -10.77 46.62
C LEU A 32 61.91 -10.11 47.66
N GLY A 33 61.32 -9.38 48.62
CA GLY A 33 62.06 -8.79 49.74
C GLY A 33 62.73 -9.83 50.63
N LEU A 34 62.01 -10.89 50.99
CA LEU A 34 62.52 -11.99 51.82
C LEU A 34 63.58 -12.82 51.08
N GLU A 35 63.41 -13.09 49.78
CA GLU A 35 64.41 -13.77 48.96
C GLU A 35 65.74 -13.01 48.93
N LYS A 36 65.68 -11.69 48.77
CA LYS A 36 66.85 -10.82 48.83
C LYS A 36 67.53 -10.88 50.21
N GLN A 37 66.76 -10.79 51.29
CA GLN A 37 67.31 -10.90 52.66
C GLN A 37 67.97 -12.26 52.91
N LEU A 38 67.38 -13.34 52.41
CA LEU A 38 67.92 -14.70 52.52
C LEU A 38 69.23 -14.85 51.73
N GLN A 39 69.30 -14.25 50.53
CA GLN A 39 70.51 -14.21 49.72
C GLN A 39 71.64 -13.43 50.41
N ASP A 40 71.33 -12.27 51.00
CA ASP A 40 72.29 -11.46 51.75
C ASP A 40 72.81 -12.19 52.99
N LYS A 41 71.93 -12.84 53.76
CA LYS A 41 72.33 -13.66 54.92
C LYS A 41 73.19 -14.86 54.51
N ASN A 42 72.88 -15.54 53.41
CA ASN A 42 73.71 -16.63 52.88
C ASN A 42 75.10 -16.14 52.45
N ARG A 43 75.19 -14.93 51.89
CA ARG A 43 76.47 -14.31 51.54
C ARG A 43 77.30 -14.00 52.79
N ALA A 44 76.67 -13.44 53.83
CA ALA A 44 77.32 -13.18 55.11
C ALA A 44 77.78 -14.48 55.80
N LEU A 45 76.97 -15.54 55.72
CA LEU A 45 77.29 -16.85 56.30
C LEU A 45 78.50 -17.49 55.59
N LYS A 46 78.57 -17.41 54.25
CA LYS A 46 79.75 -17.84 53.49
C LYS A 46 81.01 -17.03 53.85
N GLN A 47 80.87 -15.72 54.09
CA GLN A 47 81.99 -14.87 54.52
C GLN A 47 82.47 -15.20 55.94
N LEU A 48 81.57 -15.57 56.85
CA LEU A 48 81.91 -16.03 58.20
C LEU A 48 82.59 -17.41 58.18
N GLN A 49 82.10 -18.34 57.36
CA GLN A 49 82.70 -19.67 57.16
C GLN A 49 84.11 -19.59 56.55
N ALA A 50 84.39 -18.61 55.68
CA ALA A 50 85.72 -18.39 55.12
C ALA A 50 86.73 -17.78 56.12
N LYS A 51 86.28 -17.27 57.28
CA LYS A 51 87.11 -16.57 58.28
C LYS A 51 87.46 -17.40 59.53
N GLN A 52 87.09 -18.68 59.61
CA GLN A 52 87.40 -19.54 60.78
C GLN A 52 87.81 -20.96 60.37
N PRO A 53 89.11 -21.31 60.36
CA PRO A 53 89.54 -22.67 60.60
C PRO A 53 89.56 -22.88 62.12
N ASP A 54 88.64 -23.72 62.57
CA ASP A 54 88.69 -24.47 63.83
C ASP A 54 88.17 -23.81 65.13
N LYS A 55 87.27 -24.57 65.76
CA LYS A 55 86.65 -24.48 67.11
C LYS A 55 85.51 -23.47 67.36
N ARG A 56 84.30 -24.08 67.38
CA ARG A 56 83.01 -23.68 67.98
C ARG A 56 82.19 -22.63 67.21
N ALA A 57 81.50 -23.13 66.17
CA ALA A 57 80.41 -22.47 65.48
C ALA A 57 79.25 -22.12 66.44
N PRO A 58 78.78 -20.85 66.49
CA PRO A 58 77.48 -20.55 67.08
C PRO A 58 76.39 -21.06 66.13
N ARG A 59 75.42 -21.77 66.71
CA ARG A 59 74.24 -22.31 66.01
C ARG A 59 73.42 -21.16 65.39
N ILE A 60 73.57 -20.93 64.08
CA ILE A 60 72.59 -20.24 63.21
C ILE A 60 71.79 -21.21 62.29
N PRO A 61 71.40 -22.46 62.66
CA PRO A 61 70.47 -23.26 61.83
C PRO A 61 69.00 -22.85 61.96
N ASP A 62 68.56 -22.40 63.14
CA ASP A 62 67.11 -22.37 63.46
C ASP A 62 66.35 -21.26 62.72
N ASN A 63 66.94 -20.07 62.57
CA ASN A 63 66.28 -18.94 61.91
C ASN A 63 66.13 -19.10 60.38
N VAL A 64 66.97 -19.91 59.73
CA VAL A 64 66.88 -20.16 58.27
C VAL A 64 65.78 -21.18 57.97
N ALA A 65 65.64 -22.22 58.80
CA ALA A 65 64.59 -23.22 58.66
C ALA A 65 63.19 -22.61 58.91
N GLU A 66 63.07 -21.66 59.83
CA GLU A 66 61.81 -20.97 60.13
C GLU A 66 61.39 -20.04 58.97
N LEU A 67 62.32 -19.26 58.42
CA LEU A 67 62.08 -18.43 57.22
C LEU A 67 61.67 -19.27 56.00
N GLN A 68 62.26 -20.45 55.82
CA GLN A 68 61.90 -21.34 54.71
C GLN A 68 60.46 -21.86 54.84
N LYS A 69 60.04 -22.26 56.06
CA LYS A 69 58.64 -22.65 56.31
C LYS A 69 57.66 -21.52 56.03
N GLU A 70 58.03 -20.28 56.32
CA GLU A 70 57.20 -19.12 56.03
C GLU A 70 57.07 -18.87 54.52
N ILE A 71 58.18 -18.98 53.78
CA ILE A 71 58.19 -18.90 52.31
C ILE A 71 57.26 -19.95 51.71
N ASP A 72 57.31 -21.19 52.18
CA ASP A 72 56.48 -22.28 51.65
C ASP A 72 54.99 -22.04 51.92
N ARG A 73 54.64 -21.51 53.10
CA ARG A 73 53.26 -21.06 53.40
C ARG A 73 52.81 -19.92 52.49
N TYR A 74 53.68 -18.95 52.20
CA TYR A 74 53.36 -17.87 51.26
C TYR A 74 53.19 -18.37 49.82
N LYS A 75 53.98 -19.34 49.38
CA LYS A 75 53.80 -19.97 48.06
C LYS A 75 52.47 -20.72 47.96
N GLU A 76 52.09 -21.45 49.00
CA GLU A 76 50.81 -22.16 49.03
C GLU A 76 49.61 -21.20 48.99
N THR A 77 49.67 -20.11 49.76
CA THR A 77 48.63 -19.07 49.75
C THR A 77 48.57 -18.34 48.42
N GLU A 78 49.71 -18.04 47.79
CA GLU A 78 49.76 -17.47 46.44
C GLU A 78 49.07 -18.40 45.42
N ALA A 79 49.37 -19.69 45.44
CA ALA A 79 48.74 -20.68 44.56
C ALA A 79 47.21 -20.74 44.76
N LYS A 80 46.75 -20.72 46.02
CA LYS A 80 45.31 -20.67 46.34
C LYS A 80 44.65 -19.39 45.79
N LEU A 81 45.31 -18.24 45.96
CA LEU A 81 44.81 -16.96 45.45
C LEU A 81 44.79 -16.92 43.91
N GLN A 82 45.84 -17.43 43.24
CA GLN A 82 45.89 -17.51 41.78
C GLN A 82 44.75 -18.36 41.22
N ASN A 83 44.46 -19.51 41.84
CA ASN A 83 43.33 -20.36 41.45
C ASN A 83 41.98 -19.65 41.65
N LYS A 84 41.81 -18.93 42.76
CA LYS A 84 40.60 -18.13 43.03
C LYS A 84 40.42 -17.02 41.99
N VAL A 85 41.50 -16.30 41.63
CA VAL A 85 41.47 -15.26 40.58
C VAL A 85 41.10 -15.86 39.23
N LYS A 86 41.62 -17.04 38.89
CA LYS A 86 41.26 -17.74 37.64
C LYS A 86 39.77 -18.11 37.63
N GLY A 87 39.23 -18.63 38.73
CA GLY A 87 37.81 -18.94 38.89
C GLY A 87 36.92 -17.71 38.75
N LEU A 88 37.26 -16.62 39.45
CA LEU A 88 36.53 -15.34 39.38
C LEU A 88 36.55 -14.73 37.97
N LYS A 89 37.68 -14.79 37.26
CA LYS A 89 37.76 -14.35 35.85
C LYS A 89 36.80 -15.12 34.94
N GLY A 90 36.67 -16.44 35.15
CA GLY A 90 35.71 -17.27 34.42
C GLY A 90 34.26 -16.85 34.69
N GLN A 91 33.92 -16.58 35.94
CA GLN A 91 32.59 -16.10 36.32
C GLN A 91 32.27 -14.72 35.72
N VAL A 92 33.23 -13.77 35.74
CA VAL A 92 33.05 -12.45 35.14
C VAL A 92 32.82 -12.56 33.63
N ALA A 93 33.56 -13.41 32.92
CA ALA A 93 33.34 -13.62 31.49
C ALA A 93 31.93 -14.14 31.20
N GLN A 94 31.44 -15.11 31.99
CA GLN A 94 30.06 -15.60 31.87
C GLN A 94 29.00 -14.52 32.14
N MET A 95 29.23 -13.63 33.12
CA MET A 95 28.30 -12.52 33.39
C MET A 95 28.26 -11.53 32.24
N VAL A 96 29.42 -11.17 31.65
CA VAL A 96 29.49 -10.27 30.49
C VAL A 96 28.73 -10.85 29.28
N ASP A 97 28.82 -12.16 29.04
CA ASP A 97 28.07 -12.79 27.95
C ASP A 97 26.57 -12.86 28.24
N LYS A 98 26.17 -13.08 29.50
CA LYS A 98 24.77 -12.95 29.92
C LYS A 98 24.25 -11.52 29.73
N ASP A 99 25.02 -10.49 30.08
CA ASP A 99 24.64 -9.09 29.88
C ASP A 99 24.45 -8.74 28.41
N LYS A 100 25.33 -9.23 27.52
CA LYS A 100 25.16 -9.09 26.07
C LYS A 100 23.86 -9.75 25.60
N LYS A 101 23.55 -10.96 26.10
CA LYS A 101 22.31 -11.66 25.78
C LYS A 101 21.09 -10.91 26.30
N ILE A 102 21.15 -10.37 27.53
CA ILE A 102 20.08 -9.55 28.12
C ILE A 102 19.85 -8.30 27.27
N LYS A 103 20.92 -7.62 26.83
CA LYS A 103 20.80 -6.44 25.96
C LYS A 103 20.14 -6.79 24.62
N SER A 104 20.60 -7.85 23.97
CA SER A 104 20.00 -8.34 22.71
C SER A 104 18.51 -8.69 22.88
N LEU A 105 18.15 -9.39 23.97
CA LEU A 105 16.76 -9.70 24.28
C LEU A 105 15.92 -8.44 24.56
N LYS A 106 16.47 -7.43 25.24
CA LYS A 106 15.80 -6.14 25.46
C LYS A 106 15.49 -5.44 24.13
N ASP A 107 16.44 -5.42 23.20
CA ASP A 107 16.24 -4.84 21.87
C ASP A 107 15.18 -5.61 21.06
N GLN A 108 15.18 -6.95 21.13
CA GLN A 108 14.15 -7.78 20.52
C GLN A 108 12.75 -7.51 21.10
N VAL A 109 12.62 -7.39 22.42
CA VAL A 109 11.35 -7.05 23.09
C VAL A 109 10.87 -5.66 22.67
N ALA A 110 11.76 -4.68 22.54
CA ALA A 110 11.40 -3.35 22.08
C ALA A 110 10.88 -3.37 20.63
N ASN A 111 11.55 -4.10 19.74
CA ASN A 111 11.11 -4.26 18.35
C ASN A 111 9.73 -4.96 18.26
N LEU A 112 9.53 -6.05 19.00
CA LEU A 112 8.25 -6.77 19.02
C LEU A 112 7.11 -5.90 19.55
N ARG A 113 7.36 -5.06 20.56
CA ARG A 113 6.38 -4.08 21.05
C ARG A 113 6.01 -3.05 19.98
N SER A 114 6.99 -2.54 19.22
CA SER A 114 6.72 -1.63 18.12
C SER A 114 5.88 -2.28 17.00
N GLN A 115 6.17 -3.55 16.67
CA GLN A 115 5.38 -4.31 15.70
C GLN A 115 3.95 -4.57 16.20
N GLN A 116 3.80 -4.93 17.48
CA GLN A 116 2.49 -5.13 18.10
C GLN A 116 1.65 -3.86 18.05
N GLU A 117 2.25 -2.69 18.29
CA GLU A 117 1.52 -1.42 18.26
C GLU A 117 1.05 -1.06 16.84
N ARG A 118 1.90 -1.22 15.83
CA ARG A 118 1.51 -1.02 14.42
C ARG A 118 0.36 -1.94 14.01
N ALA A 119 0.42 -3.21 14.39
CA ALA A 119 -0.64 -4.17 14.11
C ALA A 119 -1.96 -3.80 14.81
N ARG A 120 -1.90 -3.26 16.04
CA ARG A 120 -3.08 -2.74 16.76
C ARG A 120 -3.68 -1.52 16.06
N GLU A 121 -2.86 -0.57 15.65
CA GLU A 121 -3.32 0.60 14.89
C GLU A 121 -3.99 0.19 13.56
N GLU A 122 -3.42 -0.76 12.84
CA GLU A 122 -4.00 -1.28 11.59
C GLU A 122 -5.32 -2.03 11.82
N ALA A 123 -5.40 -2.82 12.90
CA ALA A 123 -6.63 -3.52 13.28
C ALA A 123 -7.76 -2.54 13.66
N GLU A 124 -7.46 -1.49 14.44
CA GLU A 124 -8.46 -0.46 14.79
C GLU A 124 -8.90 0.34 13.56
N ARG A 125 -7.98 0.70 12.65
CA ARG A 125 -8.36 1.32 11.36
C ARG A 125 -9.29 0.43 10.55
N SER A 126 -8.97 -0.86 10.45
CA SER A 126 -9.79 -1.84 9.71
C SER A 126 -11.18 -2.01 10.34
N LYS A 127 -11.26 -1.99 11.68
CA LYS A 127 -12.52 -2.05 12.42
C LYS A 127 -13.39 -0.81 12.20
N THR A 128 -12.80 0.39 12.24
CA THR A 128 -13.53 1.63 11.93
C THR A 128 -14.07 1.61 10.50
N MET A 129 -13.26 1.21 9.52
CA MET A 129 -13.70 1.07 8.13
C MET A 129 -14.86 0.08 7.97
N TYR A 130 -14.84 -1.06 8.68
CA TYR A 130 -15.93 -2.03 8.65
C TYR A 130 -17.23 -1.49 9.24
N ILE A 131 -17.15 -0.72 10.33
CA ILE A 131 -18.32 -0.07 10.94
C ILE A 131 -18.93 0.95 9.98
N GLU A 132 -18.11 1.77 9.33
CA GLU A 132 -18.56 2.75 8.33
C GLU A 132 -19.21 2.07 7.12
N GLU A 133 -18.58 1.02 6.57
CA GLU A 133 -19.14 0.23 5.45
C GLU A 133 -20.50 -0.37 5.82
N LYS A 134 -20.62 -0.92 7.04
CA LYS A 134 -21.87 -1.48 7.54
C LYS A 134 -22.96 -0.41 7.67
N GLN A 135 -22.64 0.76 8.22
CA GLN A 135 -23.59 1.87 8.36
C GLN A 135 -24.10 2.37 7.01
N ILE A 136 -23.22 2.57 6.03
CA ILE A 136 -23.57 2.98 4.68
C ILE A 136 -24.52 1.96 4.04
N ARG A 137 -24.21 0.67 4.18
CA ARG A 137 -25.04 -0.41 3.65
C ARG A 137 -26.43 -0.43 4.29
N GLU A 138 -26.52 -0.29 5.61
CA GLU A 138 -27.79 -0.28 6.34
C GLU A 138 -28.65 0.93 5.97
N GLU A 139 -28.06 2.12 5.85
CA GLU A 139 -28.77 3.34 5.45
C GLU A 139 -29.33 3.23 4.02
N LEU A 140 -28.54 2.70 3.10
CA LEU A 140 -28.96 2.44 1.73
C LEU A 140 -30.11 1.43 1.65
N LEU A 141 -30.00 0.31 2.37
CA LEU A 141 -31.04 -0.71 2.38
C LEU A 141 -32.36 -0.14 2.91
N LYS A 142 -32.33 0.65 3.99
CA LYS A 142 -33.53 1.35 4.51
C LYS A 142 -34.17 2.27 3.47
N THR A 143 -33.36 2.91 2.63
CA THR A 143 -33.85 3.80 1.55
C THR A 143 -34.52 3.00 0.42
N ILE A 144 -34.12 1.75 0.22
CA ILE A 144 -34.56 0.88 -0.88
C ILE A 144 -35.78 0.02 -0.49
N GLU A 145 -35.87 -0.44 0.77
CA GLU A 145 -36.84 -1.46 1.26
C GLU A 145 -38.34 -1.13 1.10
N GLY A 146 -38.71 0.04 0.58
CA GLY A 146 -40.10 0.46 0.42
C GLY A 146 -40.72 0.34 -0.98
N LYS A 147 -40.08 -0.29 -1.98
CA LYS A 147 -40.53 -0.14 -3.39
C LYS A 147 -40.61 -1.46 -4.16
N GLU A 148 -41.74 -1.63 -4.87
CA GLU A 148 -42.08 -2.77 -5.71
C GLU A 148 -40.96 -3.12 -6.70
N LYS A 149 -40.66 -4.41 -6.79
CA LYS A 149 -39.75 -4.99 -7.79
C LYS A 149 -40.42 -4.90 -9.16
N SER A 150 -39.98 -3.98 -10.00
CA SER A 150 -40.37 -3.90 -11.40
C SER A 150 -39.32 -4.66 -12.22
N THR A 151 -39.58 -5.94 -12.47
CA THR A 151 -38.68 -6.81 -13.22
C THR A 151 -38.91 -6.68 -14.72
N GLY A 152 -38.38 -5.62 -15.32
CA GLY A 152 -38.08 -5.65 -16.75
C GLY A 152 -36.98 -6.69 -17.01
N LYS A 153 -37.24 -7.72 -17.83
CA LYS A 153 -36.21 -8.69 -18.18
C LYS A 153 -35.21 -8.02 -19.11
N TRP A 154 -33.92 -8.20 -18.85
CA TRP A 154 -32.85 -7.65 -19.68
C TRP A 154 -32.99 -8.05 -21.16
N ASP A 155 -33.44 -9.28 -21.42
CA ASP A 155 -33.73 -9.77 -22.76
C ASP A 155 -34.79 -8.94 -23.49
N ASP A 156 -35.81 -8.44 -22.77
CA ASP A 156 -36.85 -7.58 -23.36
C ASP A 156 -36.26 -6.23 -23.79
N ILE A 157 -35.30 -5.70 -23.00
CA ILE A 157 -34.59 -4.47 -23.33
C ILE A 157 -33.73 -4.68 -24.57
N LEU A 158 -32.92 -5.74 -24.59
CA LEU A 158 -32.08 -6.04 -25.76
C LEU A 158 -32.91 -6.32 -27.01
N SER A 159 -34.01 -7.06 -26.87
CA SER A 159 -34.96 -7.32 -27.96
C SER A 159 -35.58 -6.02 -28.49
N THR A 160 -35.99 -5.12 -27.59
CA THR A 160 -36.50 -3.79 -27.95
C THR A 160 -35.45 -2.98 -28.71
N MET A 161 -34.20 -2.99 -28.23
CA MET A 161 -33.10 -2.25 -28.87
C MET A 161 -32.69 -2.85 -30.22
N ALA A 162 -32.75 -4.19 -30.36
CA ALA A 162 -32.43 -4.89 -31.60
C ALA A 162 -33.49 -4.68 -32.70
N ALA A 163 -34.75 -4.42 -32.31
CA ALA A 163 -35.84 -4.12 -33.24
C ALA A 163 -35.80 -2.68 -33.79
N LEU A 164 -34.91 -1.81 -33.31
CA LEU A 164 -34.84 -0.42 -33.76
C LEU A 164 -34.29 -0.30 -35.19
N PRO A 165 -34.73 0.72 -35.95
CA PRO A 165 -34.19 1.01 -37.28
C PRO A 165 -32.68 1.23 -37.29
N PHE A 166 -32.01 0.59 -38.25
CA PHE A 166 -30.58 0.69 -38.47
C PHE A 166 -30.19 1.94 -39.26
N CYS A 167 -29.12 2.62 -38.83
CA CYS A 167 -28.53 3.75 -39.56
C CYS A 167 -27.34 3.29 -40.42
N SER A 168 -27.55 3.18 -41.73
CA SER A 168 -26.52 2.74 -42.69
C SER A 168 -25.42 3.76 -42.96
N ALA A 169 -25.67 5.04 -42.68
CA ALA A 169 -24.69 6.10 -42.87
C ALA A 169 -23.55 6.10 -41.83
N ARG A 170 -23.73 5.41 -40.69
CA ARG A 170 -22.75 5.37 -39.61
C ARG A 170 -21.61 4.40 -39.95
N PRO A 171 -20.33 4.84 -39.93
CA PRO A 171 -19.19 3.95 -40.07
C PRO A 171 -19.16 2.86 -38.99
N GLU A 172 -18.51 1.74 -39.28
CA GLU A 172 -18.31 0.69 -38.29
C GLU A 172 -17.53 1.22 -37.09
N HIS A 173 -17.90 0.78 -35.88
CA HIS A 173 -17.28 1.21 -34.63
C HIS A 173 -15.74 1.16 -34.67
N ARG A 174 -15.17 0.07 -35.22
CA ARG A 174 -13.71 -0.15 -35.31
C ARG A 174 -12.99 0.79 -36.29
N THR A 175 -13.74 1.51 -37.12
CA THR A 175 -13.21 2.42 -38.15
C THR A 175 -13.27 3.88 -37.74
N LEU A 176 -13.90 4.20 -36.61
CA LEU A 176 -13.96 5.55 -36.09
C LEU A 176 -12.57 5.99 -35.62
N ALA A 177 -12.21 7.23 -35.96
CA ALA A 177 -10.97 7.87 -35.55
C ALA A 177 -11.20 8.71 -34.28
N PRO A 178 -10.17 8.88 -33.44
CA PRO A 178 -10.22 9.78 -32.30
C PRO A 178 -10.53 11.23 -32.68
N VAL A 179 -11.44 11.86 -31.93
CA VAL A 179 -11.83 13.27 -32.09
C VAL A 179 -11.31 14.16 -30.96
N ALA A 180 -10.95 13.58 -29.82
CA ALA A 180 -10.32 14.26 -28.69
C ALA A 180 -9.57 13.26 -27.80
N LYS A 181 -8.76 13.76 -26.86
CA LYS A 181 -8.20 12.95 -25.77
C LYS A 181 -9.11 12.97 -24.54
N VAL A 182 -9.06 11.91 -23.75
CA VAL A 182 -9.72 11.87 -22.43
C VAL A 182 -9.20 13.02 -21.56
N GLY A 183 -10.10 13.66 -20.81
CA GLY A 183 -9.81 14.84 -19.99
C GLY A 183 -10.05 16.18 -20.70
N VAL A 184 -10.27 16.18 -22.02
CA VAL A 184 -10.71 17.38 -22.74
C VAL A 184 -12.15 17.72 -22.37
N GLN A 185 -12.40 18.98 -22.01
CA GLN A 185 -13.75 19.51 -21.78
C GLN A 185 -14.49 19.65 -23.13
N LEU A 186 -15.24 18.61 -23.52
CA LEU A 186 -15.85 18.52 -24.86
C LEU A 186 -16.70 19.74 -25.23
N CYS A 187 -17.53 20.27 -24.32
CA CYS A 187 -18.35 21.45 -24.63
C CYS A 187 -17.48 22.66 -24.99
N GLN A 188 -16.43 22.94 -24.22
CA GLN A 188 -15.49 24.03 -24.50
C GLN A 188 -14.67 23.76 -25.77
N TYR A 189 -14.29 22.50 -25.99
CA TYR A 189 -13.64 22.06 -27.21
C TYR A 189 -14.53 22.38 -28.42
N LEU A 190 -15.80 21.99 -28.41
CA LEU A 190 -16.73 22.25 -29.52
C LEU A 190 -16.99 23.75 -29.73
N ARG A 191 -17.16 24.54 -28.66
CA ARG A 191 -17.44 25.99 -28.76
C ARG A 191 -16.30 26.81 -29.38
N SER A 192 -15.07 26.33 -29.25
CA SER A 192 -13.87 27.05 -29.71
C SER A 192 -13.62 26.93 -31.22
N ASP A 193 -14.31 26.05 -31.95
CA ASP A 193 -14.27 26.00 -33.41
C ASP A 193 -15.62 26.41 -34.00
N PRO A 194 -15.68 27.44 -34.87
CA PRO A 194 -16.91 27.91 -35.49
C PRO A 194 -17.71 26.80 -36.18
N ARG A 195 -17.04 25.79 -36.76
CA ARG A 195 -17.69 24.68 -37.49
C ARG A 195 -18.41 23.69 -36.57
N THR A 196 -18.02 23.65 -35.29
CA THR A 196 -18.55 22.68 -34.32
C THR A 196 -19.36 23.33 -33.19
N ARG A 197 -19.37 24.66 -33.12
CA ARG A 197 -19.93 25.42 -32.00
C ARG A 197 -21.41 25.15 -31.77
N GLU A 198 -22.19 25.03 -32.84
CA GLU A 198 -23.64 24.80 -32.75
C GLU A 198 -24.02 23.48 -32.06
N TYR A 199 -23.11 22.50 -32.05
CA TYR A 199 -23.35 21.20 -31.43
C TYR A 199 -23.05 21.17 -29.93
N ALA A 200 -22.37 22.19 -29.39
CA ALA A 200 -21.82 22.13 -28.04
C ALA A 200 -22.89 21.96 -26.94
N ASP A 201 -24.12 22.40 -27.18
CA ASP A 201 -25.25 22.29 -26.24
C ASP A 201 -26.14 21.07 -26.51
N ALA A 202 -25.83 20.32 -27.57
CA ALA A 202 -26.58 19.17 -28.05
C ALA A 202 -25.72 17.89 -28.03
N ILE A 203 -24.78 17.77 -27.09
CA ILE A 203 -23.95 16.57 -26.95
C ILE A 203 -24.39 15.65 -25.81
N LEU A 204 -24.04 14.38 -25.94
CA LEU A 204 -24.10 13.39 -24.88
C LEU A 204 -22.74 12.70 -24.74
N PHE A 205 -22.10 12.86 -23.59
CA PHE A 205 -20.83 12.19 -23.27
C PHE A 205 -20.90 11.65 -21.84
N MET A 206 -21.01 10.32 -21.71
CA MET A 206 -21.15 9.65 -20.42
C MET A 206 -20.09 8.54 -20.31
N PRO A 207 -18.82 8.90 -20.04
CA PRO A 207 -17.70 7.97 -20.09
C PRO A 207 -17.89 6.84 -19.09
N GLY A 208 -17.83 5.61 -19.59
CA GLY A 208 -17.99 4.43 -18.77
C GLY A 208 -19.35 4.32 -18.08
N GLN A 209 -20.40 4.91 -18.69
CA GLN A 209 -21.81 4.81 -18.29
C GLN A 209 -22.68 4.21 -19.40
N MET A 210 -22.08 3.64 -20.43
CA MET A 210 -22.79 3.11 -21.58
C MET A 210 -22.27 1.74 -21.98
N THR A 211 -23.15 0.94 -22.57
CA THR A 211 -22.79 -0.32 -23.23
C THR A 211 -23.39 -0.37 -24.62
N TRP A 212 -22.67 -0.95 -25.56
CA TRP A 212 -23.17 -1.13 -26.92
C TRP A 212 -24.10 -2.33 -26.98
N CYS A 213 -25.25 -2.19 -27.64
CA CYS A 213 -26.12 -3.32 -27.89
C CYS A 213 -25.44 -4.29 -28.90
N PRO A 214 -25.47 -5.61 -28.64
CA PRO A 214 -25.09 -6.59 -29.65
C PRO A 214 -26.04 -6.49 -30.86
N SER A 215 -25.49 -6.53 -32.07
CA SER A 215 -26.28 -6.60 -33.29
C SER A 215 -25.49 -7.28 -34.39
N ALA A 216 -26.18 -8.07 -35.21
CA ALA A 216 -25.60 -8.78 -36.35
C ALA A 216 -24.96 -7.82 -37.38
N ARG A 217 -25.38 -6.55 -37.39
CA ARG A 217 -24.89 -5.51 -38.31
C ARG A 217 -23.91 -4.53 -37.62
N GLY A 218 -23.38 -4.92 -36.47
CA GLY A 218 -22.44 -4.10 -35.68
C GLY A 218 -23.11 -3.28 -34.57
N HIS A 219 -22.27 -2.64 -33.75
CA HIS A 219 -22.69 -1.87 -32.57
C HIS A 219 -23.27 -0.50 -32.92
N HIS A 220 -24.54 -0.43 -33.33
CA HIS A 220 -25.19 0.84 -33.74
C HIS A 220 -25.95 1.50 -32.59
N HIS A 221 -26.71 0.72 -31.83
CA HIS A 221 -27.45 1.23 -30.68
C HIS A 221 -26.68 1.00 -29.39
N ALA A 222 -26.97 1.80 -28.38
CA ALA A 222 -26.36 1.69 -27.06
C ALA A 222 -27.41 1.79 -25.97
N LEU A 223 -27.04 1.36 -24.78
CA LEU A 223 -27.76 1.63 -23.54
C LEU A 223 -26.89 2.54 -22.68
N ALA A 224 -27.52 3.50 -22.04
CA ALA A 224 -26.89 4.39 -21.06
C ALA A 224 -27.47 4.13 -19.67
N PHE A 225 -26.62 4.23 -18.66
CA PHE A 225 -26.97 3.96 -17.27
C PHE A 225 -26.64 5.16 -16.38
N ALA A 226 -27.50 5.42 -15.40
CA ALA A 226 -27.22 6.38 -14.33
C ALA A 226 -27.61 5.79 -12.96
N PRO A 227 -26.92 6.21 -11.89
CA PRO A 227 -27.36 5.89 -10.54
C PRO A 227 -28.72 6.53 -10.26
N THR A 228 -29.64 5.77 -9.67
CA THR A 228 -30.94 6.29 -9.22
C THR A 228 -30.87 6.98 -7.86
N HIS A 229 -29.79 6.77 -7.13
CA HIS A 229 -29.52 7.33 -5.82
C HIS A 229 -28.14 7.97 -5.83
N ILE A 230 -28.07 9.22 -5.42
CA ILE A 230 -26.83 10.00 -5.31
C ILE A 230 -26.68 10.42 -3.86
N PHE A 231 -25.48 10.33 -3.32
CA PHE A 231 -25.15 10.81 -2.00
C PHE A 231 -24.99 12.34 -2.03
N ASP A 232 -25.91 13.04 -1.37
CA ASP A 232 -25.80 14.48 -1.16
C ASP A 232 -24.82 14.72 -0.01
N THR A 233 -23.72 15.42 -0.30
CA THR A 233 -22.66 15.72 0.66
C THR A 233 -23.09 16.76 1.69
N GLN A 234 -24.02 17.65 1.34
CA GLN A 234 -24.53 18.69 2.22
C GLN A 234 -25.48 18.09 3.26
N SER A 235 -26.50 17.34 2.82
CA SER A 235 -27.43 16.67 3.75
C SER A 235 -26.85 15.41 4.38
N ARG A 236 -25.72 14.90 3.85
CA ARG A 236 -25.08 13.63 4.21
C ARG A 236 -26.06 12.46 4.12
N ARG A 237 -26.89 12.43 3.07
CA ARG A 237 -27.93 11.42 2.88
C ARG A 237 -27.98 10.97 1.43
N TRP A 238 -28.51 9.77 1.26
CA TRP A 238 -28.82 9.25 -0.07
C TRP A 238 -30.14 9.82 -0.57
N GLU A 239 -30.07 10.53 -1.69
CA GLU A 239 -31.22 11.10 -2.35
C GLU A 239 -31.54 10.35 -3.64
N LYS A 240 -32.83 10.09 -3.86
CA LYS A 240 -33.29 9.52 -5.11
C LYS A 240 -33.30 10.61 -6.17
N LYS A 241 -32.49 10.45 -7.22
CA LYS A 241 -32.38 11.38 -8.35
C LYS A 241 -32.57 10.64 -9.66
N ILE A 242 -33.53 11.09 -10.47
CA ILE A 242 -33.77 10.58 -11.83
C ILE A 242 -33.09 11.56 -12.77
N VAL A 243 -31.97 11.17 -13.36
CA VAL A 243 -31.06 12.10 -14.06
C VAL A 243 -31.38 12.14 -15.55
N MET A 244 -31.83 11.03 -16.14
CA MET A 244 -32.01 10.93 -17.59
C MET A 244 -33.39 11.39 -18.07
N GLU A 245 -34.32 11.72 -17.16
CA GLU A 245 -35.68 12.11 -17.53
C GLU A 245 -35.74 13.28 -18.53
N GLN A 246 -34.90 14.29 -18.31
CA GLN A 246 -34.76 15.46 -19.18
C GLN A 246 -34.16 15.16 -20.57
N LEU A 247 -33.60 13.97 -20.78
CA LEU A 247 -32.98 13.56 -22.04
C LEU A 247 -33.96 12.84 -22.95
N PHE A 248 -35.01 12.21 -22.42
CA PHE A 248 -35.93 11.41 -23.22
C PHE A 248 -36.58 12.23 -24.36
N GLY A 249 -36.60 11.64 -25.56
CA GLY A 249 -37.10 12.27 -26.77
C GLY A 249 -36.11 13.21 -27.46
N ARG A 250 -35.05 13.68 -26.77
CA ARG A 250 -34.03 14.54 -27.37
C ARG A 250 -33.16 13.75 -28.35
N THR A 251 -32.65 14.48 -29.33
CA THR A 251 -31.65 13.99 -30.28
C THR A 251 -30.34 14.73 -30.02
N LEU A 252 -29.27 13.99 -29.75
CA LEU A 252 -27.98 14.52 -29.29
C LEU A 252 -26.83 13.87 -30.07
N GLU A 253 -25.71 14.58 -30.17
CA GLU A 253 -24.45 14.07 -30.71
C GLU A 253 -23.74 13.23 -29.65
N LEU A 254 -23.62 11.92 -29.88
CA LEU A 254 -23.06 10.98 -28.92
C LEU A 254 -21.55 10.89 -29.06
N PHE A 255 -20.86 11.04 -27.94
CA PHE A 255 -19.43 10.77 -27.80
C PHE A 255 -19.23 9.62 -26.80
N PHE A 256 -18.18 8.84 -27.01
CA PHE A 256 -17.80 7.77 -26.09
C PHE A 256 -16.29 7.70 -25.93
N GLN A 257 -15.87 7.11 -24.82
CA GLN A 257 -14.46 6.92 -24.50
C GLN A 257 -14.01 5.51 -24.91
N GLU A 258 -12.90 5.43 -25.63
CA GLU A 258 -12.17 4.19 -25.86
C GLU A 258 -10.72 4.40 -25.42
N LYS A 259 -10.30 3.69 -24.36
CA LYS A 259 -8.97 3.84 -23.75
C LYS A 259 -8.69 5.30 -23.37
N THR A 260 -7.75 5.95 -24.07
CA THR A 260 -7.30 7.34 -23.86
C THR A 260 -7.93 8.34 -24.81
N ASP A 261 -8.81 7.87 -25.67
CA ASP A 261 -9.37 8.62 -26.78
C ASP A 261 -10.88 8.78 -26.62
N VAL A 262 -11.38 9.88 -27.16
CA VAL A 262 -12.81 10.15 -27.29
C VAL A 262 -13.15 10.03 -28.77
N LEU A 263 -14.23 9.30 -29.07
CA LEU A 263 -14.72 9.06 -30.43
C LEU A 263 -16.13 9.63 -30.56
N TYR A 264 -16.47 10.08 -31.76
CA TYR A 264 -17.83 10.51 -32.11
C TYR A 264 -18.60 9.32 -32.68
N ALA A 265 -19.71 8.95 -32.03
CA ALA A 265 -20.52 7.81 -32.42
C ALA A 265 -21.59 8.15 -33.46
N GLY A 266 -22.00 9.41 -33.60
CA GLY A 266 -23.10 9.82 -34.47
C GLY A 266 -24.19 10.60 -33.72
N THR A 267 -25.34 10.74 -34.37
CA THR A 267 -26.52 11.42 -33.84
C THR A 267 -27.50 10.39 -33.27
N TYR A 268 -27.86 10.53 -32.00
CA TYR A 268 -28.63 9.56 -31.24
C TYR A 268 -29.91 10.15 -30.66
N LYS A 269 -31.01 9.42 -30.78
CA LYS A 269 -32.27 9.71 -30.09
C LYS A 269 -32.32 8.96 -28.76
N CYS A 270 -32.60 9.71 -27.70
CA CYS A 270 -32.75 9.21 -26.34
C CYS A 270 -34.15 8.61 -26.15
N LEU A 271 -34.23 7.30 -25.93
CA LEU A 271 -35.48 6.56 -25.81
C LEU A 271 -35.76 6.18 -24.36
N ARG A 272 -37.00 6.42 -23.93
CA ARG A 272 -37.54 5.85 -22.70
C ARG A 272 -37.90 4.38 -22.97
N LEU A 273 -37.25 3.48 -22.25
CA LEU A 273 -37.57 2.05 -22.30
C LEU A 273 -38.81 1.79 -21.42
N LYS A 274 -39.66 0.83 -21.81
CA LYS A 274 -40.88 0.49 -21.06
C LYS A 274 -40.58 0.10 -19.61
N SER A 275 -39.43 -0.52 -19.37
CA SER A 275 -38.81 -0.69 -18.05
C SER A 275 -37.68 0.32 -17.87
N SER A 276 -38.01 1.56 -17.48
CA SER A 276 -36.99 2.61 -17.25
C SER A 276 -36.13 2.33 -16.03
N LYS A 277 -36.59 1.44 -15.15
CA LYS A 277 -35.84 0.90 -14.02
C LYS A 277 -35.38 -0.50 -14.37
N ILE A 278 -34.09 -0.72 -14.21
CA ILE A 278 -33.50 -2.04 -14.26
C ILE A 278 -33.17 -2.41 -12.82
N ASP A 279 -34.00 -3.27 -12.23
CA ASP A 279 -33.78 -3.81 -10.88
C ASP A 279 -32.60 -4.77 -10.83
N SER A 280 -32.21 -5.33 -11.98
CA SER A 280 -31.12 -6.29 -12.05
C SER A 280 -30.15 -5.92 -13.16
N TRP A 281 -28.93 -5.54 -12.76
CA TRP A 281 -27.80 -5.48 -13.67
C TRP A 281 -27.68 -6.81 -14.42
N PRO A 282 -27.45 -6.82 -15.74
CA PRO A 282 -27.38 -8.06 -16.54
C PRO A 282 -26.18 -8.98 -16.26
N GLY A 283 -25.53 -8.84 -15.11
CA GLY A 283 -24.43 -9.70 -14.70
C GLY A 283 -23.19 -9.49 -15.58
N SER A 284 -22.38 -10.55 -15.70
CA SER A 284 -21.06 -10.60 -16.34
C SER A 284 -20.99 -10.11 -17.79
N GLU A 285 -22.12 -9.82 -18.44
CA GLU A 285 -22.23 -9.42 -19.84
C GLU A 285 -21.86 -7.95 -20.09
N ILE A 286 -21.97 -7.09 -19.08
CA ILE A 286 -21.45 -5.71 -19.16
C ILE A 286 -20.11 -5.65 -18.44
N GLU A 287 -19.03 -5.56 -19.23
CA GLU A 287 -17.64 -5.62 -18.76
C GLU A 287 -17.32 -4.59 -17.65
N GLY A 288 -16.94 -5.12 -16.48
CA GLY A 288 -15.87 -4.68 -15.56
C GLY A 288 -15.92 -3.30 -14.91
N LEU A 289 -16.07 -2.22 -15.68
CA LEU A 289 -15.83 -0.84 -15.20
C LEU A 289 -17.13 -0.11 -14.82
N LEU A 290 -18.27 -0.56 -15.32
CA LEU A 290 -19.53 0.16 -15.18
C LEU A 290 -19.99 0.26 -13.70
N PRO A 291 -19.95 -0.79 -12.83
CA PRO A 291 -20.32 -0.66 -11.41
C PRO A 291 -19.43 0.31 -10.63
N TYR A 292 -18.12 0.27 -10.89
CA TYR A 292 -17.15 1.16 -10.25
C TYR A 292 -17.34 2.61 -10.67
N ASN A 293 -17.67 2.85 -11.95
CA ASN A 293 -18.00 4.17 -12.45
C ASN A 293 -19.31 4.69 -11.88
N MET A 294 -20.35 3.83 -11.82
CA MET A 294 -21.63 4.16 -11.17
C MET A 294 -21.44 4.56 -9.72
N ALA A 295 -20.62 3.81 -8.96
CA ALA A 295 -20.27 4.17 -7.60
C ALA A 295 -19.57 5.54 -7.51
N GLY A 296 -18.67 5.83 -8.44
CA GLY A 296 -18.03 7.14 -8.53
C GLY A 296 -19.04 8.27 -8.76
N ILE A 297 -19.99 8.09 -9.67
CA ILE A 297 -21.02 9.08 -10.00
C ILE A 297 -22.00 9.25 -8.84
N ALA A 298 -22.43 8.15 -8.23
CA ALA A 298 -23.34 8.15 -7.09
C ALA A 298 -22.76 8.85 -5.86
N LEU A 299 -21.44 8.86 -5.71
CA LEU A 299 -20.73 9.53 -4.61
C LEU A 299 -20.25 10.94 -4.97
N SER A 300 -20.36 11.35 -6.23
CA SER A 300 -19.94 12.67 -6.68
C SER A 300 -21.12 13.61 -6.57
N ASP A 301 -21.16 14.36 -5.48
CA ASP A 301 -21.98 15.56 -5.41
C ASP A 301 -21.26 16.66 -6.19
N ASP A 302 -21.86 17.01 -7.33
CA ASP A 302 -21.52 18.06 -8.28
C ASP A 302 -20.13 18.75 -8.10
N PHE A 303 -19.22 18.46 -9.03
CA PHE A 303 -18.07 19.30 -9.44
C PHE A 303 -16.90 19.56 -8.46
N THR A 304 -16.89 19.07 -7.22
CA THR A 304 -15.84 19.49 -6.25
C THR A 304 -14.54 18.70 -6.25
N ASN A 305 -14.36 17.65 -7.09
CA ASN A 305 -13.13 16.83 -7.14
C ASN A 305 -12.67 16.27 -5.77
N ALA A 306 -13.50 16.34 -4.72
CA ALA A 306 -13.12 15.79 -3.43
C ALA A 306 -12.97 14.27 -3.58
N PRO A 307 -11.79 13.70 -3.32
CA PRO A 307 -11.59 12.27 -3.48
C PRO A 307 -12.46 11.55 -2.46
N CYS A 308 -13.58 10.99 -2.91
CA CYS A 308 -14.34 10.06 -2.11
C CYS A 308 -13.42 8.89 -1.73
N SER A 309 -13.50 8.41 -0.49
CA SER A 309 -12.63 7.34 -0.01
C SER A 309 -12.74 6.13 -0.96
N SER A 310 -11.59 5.53 -1.30
CA SER A 310 -11.56 4.33 -2.16
C SER A 310 -12.43 3.20 -1.60
N VAL A 311 -12.59 3.18 -0.27
CA VAL A 311 -13.42 2.26 0.50
C VAL A 311 -14.91 2.45 0.17
N HIS A 312 -15.44 3.68 0.30
CA HIS A 312 -16.85 3.95 -0.02
C HIS A 312 -17.16 3.58 -1.47
N LYS A 313 -16.29 3.97 -2.39
CA LYS A 313 -16.47 3.63 -3.81
C LYS A 313 -16.48 2.13 -4.05
N SER A 314 -15.61 1.37 -3.39
CA SER A 314 -15.59 -0.09 -3.44
C SER A 314 -16.89 -0.70 -2.88
N THR A 315 -17.35 -0.25 -1.72
CA THR A 315 -18.61 -0.72 -1.10
C THR A 315 -19.81 -0.45 -2.01
N ILE A 316 -19.97 0.78 -2.50
CA ILE A 316 -21.07 1.14 -3.41
C ILE A 316 -20.98 0.36 -4.72
N SER A 317 -19.76 0.16 -5.24
CA SER A 317 -19.55 -0.67 -6.44
C SER A 317 -20.01 -2.11 -6.22
N LYS A 318 -19.78 -2.69 -5.03
CA LYS A 318 -20.31 -4.02 -4.68
C LYS A 318 -21.84 -4.01 -4.63
N LEU A 319 -22.47 -2.97 -4.09
CA LEU A 319 -23.94 -2.89 -4.06
C LEU A 319 -24.57 -2.81 -5.46
N TYR A 320 -23.93 -2.15 -6.43
CA TYR A 320 -24.35 -2.23 -7.83
C TYR A 320 -24.11 -3.62 -8.43
N HIS A 321 -22.95 -4.23 -8.14
CA HIS A 321 -22.60 -5.57 -8.63
C HIS A 321 -23.59 -6.64 -8.11
N ASP A 322 -23.90 -6.57 -6.81
CA ASP A 322 -24.82 -7.46 -6.10
C ASP A 322 -26.30 -7.12 -6.38
N ARG A 323 -26.56 -6.14 -7.27
CA ARG A 323 -27.91 -5.73 -7.70
C ARG A 323 -28.79 -5.21 -6.56
N VAL A 324 -28.17 -4.69 -5.51
CA VAL A 324 -28.88 -4.04 -4.40
C VAL A 324 -29.34 -2.64 -4.81
N LEU A 325 -28.47 -1.88 -5.50
CA LEU A 325 -28.78 -0.53 -5.95
C LEU A 325 -29.38 -0.53 -7.36
N PRO A 326 -30.56 0.08 -7.56
CA PRO A 326 -31.17 0.15 -8.87
C PRO A 326 -30.47 1.18 -9.76
N LEU A 327 -30.56 0.95 -11.07
CA LEU A 327 -30.04 1.85 -12.09
C LEU A 327 -31.18 2.35 -12.99
N GLU A 328 -31.03 3.60 -13.40
CA GLU A 328 -31.80 4.16 -14.49
C GLU A 328 -31.17 3.67 -15.80
N CYS A 329 -32.00 3.31 -16.78
CA CYS A 329 -31.54 2.90 -18.10
C CYS A 329 -32.27 3.66 -19.20
N MET A 330 -31.51 4.14 -20.16
CA MET A 330 -31.99 4.85 -21.35
C MET A 330 -31.49 4.16 -22.61
N GLY A 331 -32.40 3.95 -23.57
CA GLY A 331 -32.03 3.49 -24.91
C GLY A 331 -31.43 4.62 -25.74
N LEU A 332 -30.34 4.35 -26.44
CA LEU A 332 -29.71 5.26 -27.38
C LEU A 332 -29.85 4.72 -28.80
N GLN A 333 -30.75 5.29 -29.58
CA GLN A 333 -30.97 4.91 -30.97
C GLN A 333 -30.10 5.76 -31.90
N CYS A 334 -29.15 5.17 -32.63
CA CYS A 334 -28.49 5.85 -33.73
C CYS A 334 -29.49 6.21 -34.83
N VAL A 335 -29.70 7.49 -35.09
CA VAL A 335 -30.61 8.02 -36.13
C VAL A 335 -29.86 8.70 -37.27
N GLY A 336 -28.57 8.99 -37.11
CA GLY A 336 -27.78 9.62 -38.15
C GLY A 336 -26.28 9.63 -37.85
N PHE A 337 -25.50 10.07 -38.83
CA PHE A 337 -24.07 10.30 -38.69
C PHE A 337 -23.69 11.53 -39.53
N LYS A 338 -23.23 12.61 -38.88
CA LYS A 338 -22.88 13.85 -39.56
C LYS A 338 -21.42 13.80 -40.03
N GLN A 339 -21.22 13.38 -41.28
CA GLN A 339 -19.89 13.13 -41.84
C GLN A 339 -18.99 14.38 -41.79
N GLU A 340 -19.49 15.55 -42.21
CA GLU A 340 -18.72 16.80 -42.22
C GLU A 340 -18.32 17.25 -40.79
N PHE A 341 -19.22 17.06 -39.83
CA PHE A 341 -18.95 17.33 -38.41
C PHE A 341 -17.85 16.40 -37.88
N TYR A 342 -17.96 15.10 -38.17
CA TYR A 342 -16.95 14.11 -37.81
C TYR A 342 -15.57 14.43 -38.42
N GLU A 343 -15.50 14.73 -39.72
CA GLU A 343 -14.26 15.07 -40.40
C GLU A 343 -13.61 16.33 -39.83
N SER A 344 -14.41 17.35 -39.51
CA SER A 344 -13.93 18.58 -38.86
C SER A 344 -13.30 18.28 -37.49
N LEU A 345 -13.92 17.40 -36.71
CA LEU A 345 -13.41 16.99 -35.40
C LEU A 345 -12.10 16.19 -35.52
N VAL A 346 -12.03 15.25 -36.46
CA VAL A 346 -10.85 14.42 -36.72
C VAL A 346 -9.68 15.30 -37.20
N ALA A 347 -9.90 16.17 -38.19
CA ALA A 347 -8.88 17.08 -38.70
C ALA A 347 -8.31 17.97 -37.58
N ARG A 348 -9.19 18.46 -36.69
CA ARG A 348 -8.78 19.26 -35.53
C ARG A 348 -7.99 18.44 -34.51
N HIS A 349 -8.40 17.21 -34.22
CA HIS A 349 -7.65 16.33 -33.33
C HIS A 349 -6.23 16.09 -33.84
N HIS A 350 -6.09 15.74 -35.13
CA HIS A 350 -4.78 15.54 -35.75
C HIS A 350 -3.91 16.80 -35.71
N SER A 351 -4.52 17.96 -35.93
CA SER A 351 -3.84 19.26 -35.84
C SER A 351 -3.41 19.63 -34.41
N ASN A 352 -3.92 18.97 -33.38
CA ASN A 352 -3.51 19.18 -31.99
C ASN A 352 -2.48 18.15 -31.49
N LEU A 353 -2.20 17.09 -32.26
CA LEU A 353 -1.19 16.11 -31.88
C LEU A 353 0.23 16.70 -32.03
N PRO A 354 1.18 16.36 -31.12
CA PRO A 354 2.58 16.77 -31.26
C PRO A 354 3.17 16.21 -32.56
N ALA A 355 4.05 16.99 -33.22
CA ALA A 355 4.59 16.68 -34.56
C ALA A 355 5.17 15.26 -34.69
N LYS A 356 5.82 14.75 -33.63
CA LYS A 356 6.37 13.39 -33.56
C LYS A 356 5.30 12.29 -33.72
N ARG A 357 4.08 12.53 -33.25
CA ARG A 357 2.93 11.61 -33.39
C ARG A 357 2.20 11.77 -34.72
N ARG A 358 2.21 12.95 -35.33
CA ARG A 358 1.56 13.18 -36.64
C ARG A 358 2.10 12.27 -37.73
N ARG A 359 3.44 12.15 -37.83
CA ARG A 359 4.11 11.25 -38.80
C ARG A 359 3.73 9.78 -38.62
N GLN A 360 3.42 9.34 -37.40
CA GLN A 360 3.01 7.96 -37.15
C GLN A 360 1.56 7.71 -37.57
N SER A 361 0.65 8.67 -37.35
CA SER A 361 -0.74 8.54 -37.79
C SER A 361 -0.90 8.58 -39.31
N GLU A 362 -0.13 9.43 -40.01
CA GLU A 362 -0.17 9.54 -41.47
C GLU A 362 0.23 8.21 -42.14
N ASN A 363 1.30 7.56 -41.65
CA ASN A 363 1.74 6.26 -42.14
C ASN A 363 0.71 5.12 -41.94
N VAL A 364 -0.18 5.22 -40.94
CA VAL A 364 -1.24 4.22 -40.71
C VAL A 364 -2.41 4.43 -41.65
N ILE A 365 -2.79 5.69 -41.91
CA ILE A 365 -3.88 6.04 -42.82
C ILE A 365 -3.52 5.65 -44.26
N GLU A 366 -2.30 5.97 -44.72
CA GLU A 366 -1.82 5.60 -46.07
C GLU A 366 -1.83 4.07 -46.27
N ARG A 367 -1.35 3.31 -45.30
CA ARG A 367 -1.34 1.83 -45.38
C ARG A 367 -2.73 1.21 -45.38
N SER A 368 -3.73 1.88 -44.80
CA SER A 368 -5.12 1.41 -44.81
C SER A 368 -5.83 1.74 -46.12
N ALA A 369 -5.51 2.88 -46.75
CA ALA A 369 -5.99 3.25 -48.07
C ALA A 369 -5.46 2.30 -49.16
N ASP A 370 -4.16 1.98 -49.13
CA ASP A 370 -3.53 1.06 -50.11
C ASP A 370 -4.09 -0.37 -50.06
N LYS A 371 -4.54 -0.84 -48.89
CA LYS A 371 -5.19 -2.16 -48.76
C LYS A 371 -6.60 -2.19 -49.33
N LYS A 372 -7.31 -1.06 -49.40
CA LYS A 372 -8.64 -0.99 -50.01
C LYS A 372 -8.59 -0.97 -51.53
N THR A 373 -7.53 -0.43 -52.14
CA THR A 373 -7.38 -0.35 -53.60
C THR A 373 -6.91 -1.66 -54.24
N ARG A 374 -6.43 -2.63 -53.44
CA ARG A 374 -5.95 -3.94 -53.91
C ARG A 374 -6.96 -5.08 -53.74
N ARG A 375 -8.18 -4.78 -53.30
CA ARG A 375 -9.32 -5.71 -53.27
C ARG A 375 -10.39 -5.18 -54.20
#